data_AF-A0A954SQE6-F1
#
_entry.id   AF-A0A954SQE6-F1
#
_cell.length_a   1.000
_cell.length_b   1.000
_cell.length_c   1.000
_cell.angle_alpha   90.00
_cell.angle_beta   90.00
_cell.angle_gamma   90.00
#
_symmetry.space_group_name_H-M   'P 1'
#
loop_
_entity.id
_entity.type
_entity.pdbx_description
1 polymer ?
#
loop_
_entity_poly.entity_id
_entity_poly.type
_entity_poly.pdbx_seq_one_letter_code
_entity_poly.pdbx_strand_id
1 'polypeptide(L)' 'MSSAGFSEMLAPSANRLQAEVVCRCLDVTDVEILASIETLGAESVKEVGRCTGAGQGCTVCHRTIRALLENR' A
#
# COMPACT_ATOMS: atom_id res chain seq x y z
N MET A 1 13.05 -18.42 -33.18
CA MET A 1 13.72 -17.35 -32.41
C MET A 1 12.64 -16.32 -32.12
N SER A 2 12.23 -15.99 -30.91
CA SER A 2 12.49 -16.50 -29.58
C SER A 2 11.32 -15.98 -28.73
N SER A 3 10.67 -16.89 -28.01
CA SER A 3 10.15 -16.70 -26.65
C SER A 3 10.09 -15.27 -26.09
N ALA A 4 8.88 -14.78 -25.88
CA ALA A 4 8.50 -14.14 -24.63
C ALA A 4 7.18 -14.83 -24.19
N GLY A 5 7.07 -15.66 -23.14
CA GLY A 5 7.89 -15.73 -21.93
C GLY A 5 7.83 -14.36 -21.25
N PHE A 6 6.94 -14.07 -20.30
CA PHE A 6 6.60 -14.82 -19.11
C PHE A 6 5.40 -14.11 -18.45
N SER A 7 4.65 -14.82 -17.60
CA SER A 7 3.71 -14.26 -16.61
C SER A 7 2.23 -14.22 -16.96
N GLU A 8 1.71 -15.34 -17.47
CA GLU A 8 0.53 -15.91 -16.82
C GLU A 8 0.97 -16.27 -15.38
N MET A 9 0.78 -15.36 -14.43
CA MET A 9 1.10 -15.60 -13.03
C MET A 9 -0.17 -15.35 -12.22
N LEU A 10 -0.71 -16.46 -11.74
CA LEU A 10 -1.79 -16.58 -10.77
C LEU A 10 -1.70 -15.46 -9.70
N ALA A 11 -2.81 -14.95 -9.17
CA ALA A 11 -3.69 -15.67 -8.25
C ALA A 11 -4.86 -14.75 -7.76
N PRO A 12 -5.70 -15.16 -6.80
CA PRO A 12 -6.67 -16.25 -6.82
C PRO A 12 -8.09 -15.77 -6.46
N SER A 13 -9.09 -16.60 -6.77
CA SER A 13 -10.36 -16.81 -6.06
C SER A 13 -10.93 -15.66 -5.22
N ALA A 14 -12.06 -15.13 -5.69
CA ALA A 14 -12.96 -14.22 -4.98
C ALA A 14 -13.30 -14.64 -3.54
N ASN A 15 -12.53 -14.14 -2.54
CA ASN A 15 -12.93 -13.77 -1.17
C ASN A 15 -11.67 -13.33 -0.36
N ARG A 16 -11.52 -12.16 0.29
CA ARG A 16 -12.22 -10.86 0.30
C ARG A 16 -11.43 -9.84 1.15
N LEU A 17 -10.09 -9.88 1.15
CA LEU A 17 -9.29 -8.78 1.68
C LEU A 17 -9.21 -7.74 0.57
N GLN A 18 -10.27 -6.95 0.43
CA GLN A 18 -10.28 -5.87 -0.56
C GLN A 18 -9.26 -4.84 -0.09
N ALA A 19 -8.07 -4.87 -0.67
CA ALA A 19 -7.09 -3.82 -0.47
C ALA A 19 -7.74 -2.51 -0.94
N GLU A 20 -8.01 -1.61 0.00
CA GLU A 20 -8.62 -0.32 -0.30
C GLU A 20 -7.52 0.65 -0.72
N VAL A 21 -7.70 1.32 -1.86
CA VAL A 21 -6.78 2.35 -2.31
C VAL A 21 -6.88 3.57 -1.39
N VAL A 22 -5.89 3.74 -0.52
CA VAL A 22 -5.78 4.86 0.42
C VAL A 22 -5.15 6.08 -0.26
N CYS A 23 -4.11 5.88 -1.08
CA CYS A 23 -3.45 6.97 -1.81
C CYS A 23 -3.75 6.92 -3.30
N ARG A 24 -4.84 7.57 -3.74
CA ARG A 24 -5.23 7.62 -5.17
C ARG A 24 -4.21 8.30 -6.10
N CYS A 25 -3.26 9.08 -5.58
CA CYS A 25 -2.23 9.71 -6.42
C CYS A 25 -1.16 8.73 -6.88
N LEU A 26 -0.87 7.71 -6.06
CA LEU A 26 0.23 6.76 -6.27
C LEU A 26 -0.27 5.31 -6.24
N ASP A 27 -1.58 5.13 -6.22
CA ASP A 27 -2.28 3.83 -6.14
C ASP A 27 -1.85 2.93 -4.97
N VAL A 28 -1.51 3.54 -3.82
CA VAL A 28 -1.09 2.80 -2.62
C VAL A 28 -2.29 2.34 -1.83
N THR A 29 -2.28 1.06 -1.46
CA THR A 29 -3.35 0.40 -0.70
C THR A 29 -3.12 0.42 0.82
N ASP A 30 -4.18 0.18 1.58
CA ASP A 30 -4.13 -0.04 3.02
C ASP A 30 -3.21 -1.22 3.41
N VAL A 31 -3.22 -2.31 2.64
CA VAL A 31 -2.35 -3.48 2.87
C VAL A 31 -0.88 -3.10 2.76
N GLU A 32 -0.49 -2.30 1.77
CA GLU A 32 0.90 -1.83 1.63
C GLU A 32 1.30 -0.88 2.78
N ILE A 33 0.38 -0.04 3.23
CA ILE A 33 0.60 0.83 4.38
C ILE A 33 0.78 0.00 5.65
N LEU A 34 -0.09 -0.97 5.92
CA LEU A 34 0.00 -1.86 7.07
C LEU A 34 1.29 -2.70 7.04
N ALA A 35 1.69 -3.21 5.87
CA ALA A 35 2.96 -3.90 5.72
C ALA A 35 4.16 -2.98 6.07
N SER A 36 4.12 -1.71 5.67
CA SER A 36 5.16 -0.74 6.06
C SER A 36 5.20 -0.46 7.56
N ILE A 37 4.04 -0.52 8.22
CA ILE A 37 3.90 -0.32 9.66
C ILE A 37 4.44 -1.54 10.42
N GLU A 38 3.95 -2.73 10.10
CA GLU A 38 4.26 -3.95 10.85
C GLU A 38 5.63 -4.53 10.53
N THR A 39 6.05 -4.48 9.25
CA THR A 39 7.31 -5.12 8.80
C THR A 39 8.49 -4.15 8.83
N LEU A 40 8.26 -2.88 8.49
CA LEU A 40 9.32 -1.86 8.43
C LEU A 40 9.35 -0.94 9.65
N GLY A 41 8.37 -1.06 10.55
CA GLY A 41 8.30 -0.28 11.78
C GLY A 41 7.96 1.20 11.56
N ALA A 42 7.22 1.54 10.51
CA ALA A 42 6.82 2.93 10.30
C ALA A 42 5.86 3.40 11.41
N GLU A 43 6.20 4.49 12.11
CA GLU A 43 5.41 5.02 13.23
C GLU A 43 4.74 6.37 12.92
N SER A 44 5.05 6.95 11.77
CA SER A 44 4.54 8.24 11.34
C SER A 44 4.16 8.24 9.87
N VAL A 45 3.25 9.15 9.48
CA VAL A 45 2.87 9.35 8.06
C VAL A 45 4.09 9.61 7.18
N LYS A 46 5.09 10.31 7.72
CA LYS A 46 6.34 10.61 7.00
C LYS A 46 7.15 9.33 6.73
N GLU A 47 7.19 8.41 7.69
CA GLU A 47 7.89 7.12 7.52
C GLU A 47 7.12 6.19 6.61
N VAL A 48 5.79 6.09 6.76
CA VAL A 48 4.93 5.37 5.82
C VAL A 48 5.16 5.89 4.40
N GLY A 49 5.20 7.21 4.22
CA GLY A 49 5.47 7.83 2.92
C GLY A 49 6.90 7.64 2.42
N ARG A 50 7.89 7.43 3.29
CA ARG A 50 9.24 7.02 2.87
C ARG A 50 9.28 5.57 2.39
N CYS A 51 8.46 4.69 2.98
CA CYS A 51 8.41 3.27 2.65
C CYS A 51 7.55 2.98 1.42
N THR A 52 6.42 3.67 1.27
CA THR A 52 5.38 3.39 0.26
C THR A 52 5.18 4.50 -0.77
N GLY A 53 5.73 5.69 -0.52
CA GLY A 53 5.43 6.90 -1.31
C GLY A 53 4.14 7.62 -0.91
N ALA A 54 3.23 6.96 -0.19
CA ALA A 54 1.94 7.55 0.20
C ALA A 54 2.11 8.82 1.03
N GLY A 55 1.34 9.86 0.69
CA GLY A 55 1.37 11.12 1.44
C GLY A 55 2.49 12.10 1.07
N GLN A 56 3.32 11.83 0.07
CA GLN A 56 4.31 12.80 -0.45
C GLN A 56 3.73 13.80 -1.46
N GLY A 57 2.52 13.54 -1.97
CA GLY A 57 1.83 14.38 -2.97
C GLY A 57 0.75 15.28 -2.38
N CYS A 58 -0.51 15.08 -2.79
CA CYS A 58 -1.66 15.90 -2.40
C CYS A 58 -2.06 15.86 -0.92
N THR A 59 -1.39 15.03 -0.12
CA THR A 59 -1.57 14.80 1.33
C THR A 59 -2.98 14.40 1.81
N VAL A 60 -3.98 14.25 0.94
CA VAL A 60 -5.35 13.84 1.29
C VAL A 60 -5.41 12.52 2.07
N CYS A 61 -4.54 11.57 1.73
CA CYS A 61 -4.44 10.27 2.39
C CYS A 61 -3.86 10.32 3.83
N HIS A 62 -3.29 11.45 4.27
CA HIS A 62 -2.65 11.55 5.59
C HIS A 62 -3.60 11.21 6.74
N ARG A 63 -4.87 11.62 6.64
CA ARG A 63 -5.87 11.33 7.68
C ARG A 63 -6.11 9.83 7.81
N THR A 64 -6.25 9.13 6.69
CA THR A 64 -6.47 7.68 6.66
C THR A 64 -5.23 6.93 7.16
N ILE A 65 -4.03 7.35 6.74
CA ILE A 65 -2.76 6.76 7.22
C ILE A 65 -2.62 6.91 8.74
N ARG A 66 -2.98 8.08 9.30
CA ARG A 66 -2.98 8.27 10.77
C ARG A 66 -3.95 7.33 11.47
N ALA A 67 -5.17 7.18 10.94
CA ALA A 67 -6.13 6.24 11.51
C ALA A 67 -5.60 4.80 11.50
N LEU A 68 -4.91 4.37 10.44
CA LEU A 68 -4.26 3.05 10.39
C LEU A 68 -3.12 2.92 11.42
N LEU A 69 -2.31 3.97 11.61
CA LEU A 69 -1.26 4.00 12.63
C LEU A 69 -1.80 3.96 14.07
N GLU A 70 -2.98 4.53 14.30
CA GLU A 70 -3.65 4.54 15.61
C GLU A 70 -4.36 3.21 15.91
N ASN A 71 -4.73 2.44 14.87
CA ASN A 71 -5.59 1.26 14.95
C ASN A 71 -4.88 -0.05 14.56
N ARG A 72 -3.54 -0.06 14.67
CA ARG A 72 -2.62 -1.18 14.41
C ARG A 72 -2.41 -2.07 15.63
#